data_AF-A0A1G8T2R0-F1
#
_entry.id   AF-A0A1G8T2R0-F1
#
_cell.length_a   1.000
_cell.length_b   1.000
_cell.length_c   1.000
_cell.angle_alpha   90.00
_cell.angle_beta   90.00
_cell.angle_gamma   90.00
#
_symmetry.space_group_name_H-M   'P 1'
#
loop_
_entity.id
_entity.type
_entity.pdbx_description
1 polymer ?
#
loop_
_entity_poly.entity_id
_entity_poly.type
_entity_poly.pdbx_seq_one_letter_code
_entity_poly.pdbx_strand_id
1 'polypeptide(L)'
;MSTGNDALWLGHMWVDGRRTERDVEKLAVRLRETGVRDVYVHSGPFEWDGRLDPAKYPNARNFIRWMDKYLPDVRVSAWLGQAVKNGLDLDDPAARTNVLAGVADIMAQGYDGIHYNFEPIGDGDEGFIDLLDRTRQHTDLLSTSVPQIEPYAGMRLTARAVLGHDKYWSQGYFSQVVARVDQVAVMTYDSFLPTQSLYGGHVVRQTALGLDLVPKDKTLLIGAPAYHDHGVAWADAAESVAAAAEGARLGLTEHGRRERFGLALYVDFAATEEDWHEYMSQWVTTRP
;
A
#
# COMPACT_ATOMS: atom_id res chain seq x y z
N MET A 1 12.64 -4.89 13.67
CA MET A 1 11.69 -5.87 14.23
C MET A 1 10.29 -5.35 13.99
N SER A 2 9.39 -6.24 13.57
CA SER A 2 7.96 -5.95 13.44
C SER A 2 7.39 -5.37 14.74
N THR A 3 6.41 -4.48 14.61
CA THR A 3 5.69 -3.88 15.74
C THR A 3 4.28 -4.46 15.91
N GLY A 4 3.89 -5.44 15.07
CA GLY A 4 2.52 -5.94 14.99
C GLY A 4 1.57 -5.01 14.23
N ASN A 5 2.12 -4.12 13.38
CA ASN A 5 1.37 -3.20 12.51
C ASN A 5 1.81 -3.34 11.04
N ASP A 6 2.18 -4.54 10.62
CA ASP A 6 2.55 -4.82 9.23
C ASP A 6 1.30 -4.98 8.36
N ALA A 7 1.47 -4.94 7.04
CA ALA A 7 0.38 -5.11 6.10
C ALA A 7 0.70 -6.08 4.95
N LEU A 8 -0.35 -6.54 4.27
CA LEU A 8 -0.25 -7.41 3.10
C LEU A 8 -1.26 -6.99 2.04
N TRP A 9 -0.80 -6.82 0.79
CA TRP A 9 -1.72 -6.72 -0.34
C TRP A 9 -2.11 -8.11 -0.85
N LEU A 10 -3.41 -8.29 -1.07
CA LEU A 10 -4.01 -9.49 -1.62
C LEU A 10 -4.64 -9.22 -2.99
N GLY A 11 -4.46 -10.13 -3.94
CA GLY A 11 -5.07 -10.04 -5.26
C GLY A 11 -6.59 -10.27 -5.29
N HIS A 12 -7.20 -10.01 -6.44
CA HIS A 12 -8.66 -10.08 -6.62
C HIS A 12 -9.24 -11.50 -6.50
N MET A 13 -8.40 -12.55 -6.63
CA MET A 13 -8.77 -13.95 -6.42
C MET A 13 -9.47 -14.21 -5.07
N TRP A 14 -9.15 -13.40 -4.06
CA TRP A 14 -9.73 -13.52 -2.72
C TRP A 14 -11.20 -13.10 -2.65
N VAL A 15 -11.63 -12.22 -3.54
CA VAL A 15 -12.98 -11.62 -3.53
C VAL A 15 -13.80 -11.93 -4.79
N ASP A 16 -13.20 -12.51 -5.83
CA ASP A 16 -13.87 -12.86 -7.09
C ASP A 16 -14.49 -14.26 -7.14
N GLY A 17 -14.31 -15.06 -6.08
CA GLY A 17 -14.87 -16.41 -5.94
C GLY A 17 -13.90 -17.56 -6.28
N ARG A 18 -12.66 -17.27 -6.69
CA ARG A 18 -11.65 -18.32 -6.91
C ARG A 18 -11.07 -18.88 -5.62
N ARG A 19 -10.95 -18.08 -4.56
CA ARG A 19 -10.51 -18.53 -3.23
C ARG A 19 -11.67 -19.00 -2.37
N THR A 20 -11.38 -20.00 -1.53
CA THR A 20 -12.34 -20.64 -0.64
C THR A 20 -12.02 -20.37 0.83
N GLU A 21 -12.95 -20.72 1.72
CA GLU A 21 -12.72 -20.68 3.18
C GLU A 21 -11.44 -21.44 3.60
N ARG A 22 -11.18 -22.59 2.97
CA ARG A 22 -9.97 -23.40 3.21
C ARG A 22 -8.68 -22.66 2.83
N ASP A 23 -8.73 -21.78 1.84
CA ASP A 23 -7.58 -20.96 1.48
C ASP A 23 -7.34 -19.86 2.52
N VAL A 24 -8.42 -19.30 3.09
CA VAL A 24 -8.33 -18.36 4.22
C VAL A 24 -7.79 -19.04 5.47
N GLU A 25 -8.15 -20.30 5.74
CA GLU A 25 -7.56 -21.07 6.85
C GLU A 25 -6.04 -21.22 6.70
N LYS A 26 -5.56 -21.50 5.49
CA LYS A 26 -4.11 -21.59 5.21
C LYS A 26 -3.42 -20.24 5.35
N LEU A 27 -4.04 -19.17 4.84
CA LEU A 27 -3.56 -17.81 5.01
C LEU A 27 -3.47 -17.47 6.50
N ALA A 28 -4.47 -17.84 7.29
CA ALA A 28 -4.49 -17.60 8.72
C ALA A 28 -3.37 -18.30 9.48
N VAL A 29 -3.00 -19.53 9.09
CA VAL A 29 -1.82 -20.20 9.65
C VAL A 29 -0.57 -19.37 9.41
N ARG A 30 -0.37 -18.88 8.19
CA ARG A 30 0.79 -18.03 7.84
C ARG A 30 0.78 -16.71 8.60
N LEU A 31 -0.32 -15.97 8.58
CA LEU A 31 -0.37 -14.61 9.13
C LEU A 31 -0.26 -14.56 10.66
N ARG A 32 -0.67 -15.61 11.38
CA ARG A 32 -0.51 -15.68 12.86
C ARG A 32 0.93 -15.69 13.33
N GLU A 33 1.88 -16.06 12.46
CA GLU A 33 3.30 -16.04 12.78
C GLU A 33 3.96 -14.68 12.44
N THR A 34 3.18 -13.72 11.95
CA THR A 34 3.65 -12.42 11.46
C THR A 34 3.16 -11.26 12.32
N GLY A 35 3.59 -10.04 11.99
CA GLY A 35 3.01 -8.81 12.53
C GLY A 35 1.90 -8.20 11.69
N VAL A 36 1.35 -8.92 10.70
CA VAL A 36 0.32 -8.39 9.80
C VAL A 36 -0.96 -8.12 10.59
N ARG A 37 -1.37 -6.86 10.59
CA ARG A 37 -2.61 -6.35 11.22
C ARG A 37 -3.58 -5.76 10.19
N ASP A 38 -3.08 -5.42 9.00
CA ASP A 38 -3.89 -4.86 7.93
C ASP A 38 -3.72 -5.66 6.63
N VAL A 39 -4.84 -5.98 5.98
CA VAL A 39 -4.89 -6.66 4.70
C VAL A 39 -5.62 -5.77 3.70
N TYR A 40 -4.98 -5.51 2.57
CA TYR A 40 -5.51 -4.70 1.48
C TYR A 40 -5.87 -5.60 0.31
N VAL A 41 -7.15 -5.94 0.14
CA VAL A 41 -7.59 -6.91 -0.86
C VAL A 41 -8.14 -6.23 -2.11
N HIS A 42 -7.59 -6.55 -3.27
CA HIS A 42 -7.92 -5.90 -4.53
C HIS A 42 -9.38 -6.16 -4.92
N SER A 43 -10.22 -5.13 -4.80
CA SER A 43 -11.66 -5.22 -5.08
C SER A 43 -12.11 -4.28 -6.20
N GLY A 44 -11.15 -3.74 -6.95
CA GLY A 44 -11.37 -2.93 -8.15
C GLY A 44 -10.79 -3.60 -9.41
N PRO A 45 -10.31 -2.81 -10.39
CA PRO A 45 -10.21 -1.36 -10.36
C PRO A 45 -11.56 -0.67 -10.58
N PHE A 46 -11.63 0.65 -10.37
CA PHE A 46 -12.74 1.45 -10.91
C PHE A 46 -12.72 1.44 -12.44
N GLU A 47 -13.86 1.63 -13.08
CA GLU A 47 -13.94 1.98 -14.50
C GLU A 47 -13.42 3.41 -14.74
N TRP A 48 -13.16 3.77 -15.99
CA TRP A 48 -12.61 5.10 -16.33
C TRP A 48 -13.57 6.27 -16.02
N ASP A 49 -14.86 6.00 -15.85
CA ASP A 49 -15.85 6.97 -15.39
C ASP A 49 -16.01 6.99 -13.85
N GLY A 50 -15.19 6.23 -13.13
CA GLY A 50 -15.18 6.14 -11.68
C GLY A 50 -16.18 5.13 -11.10
N ARG A 51 -16.99 4.45 -11.93
CA ARG A 51 -17.92 3.43 -11.42
C ARG A 51 -17.17 2.19 -10.96
N LEU A 52 -17.64 1.56 -9.89
CA LEU A 52 -17.12 0.28 -9.42
C LEU A 52 -18.06 -0.84 -9.87
N ASP A 53 -17.55 -1.84 -10.58
CA ASP A 53 -18.34 -2.99 -11.03
C ASP A 53 -18.45 -4.06 -9.94
N PRO A 54 -19.66 -4.37 -9.42
CA PRO A 54 -19.87 -5.43 -8.43
C PRO A 54 -19.42 -6.82 -8.88
N ALA A 55 -19.31 -7.07 -10.19
CA ALA A 55 -18.81 -8.34 -10.71
C ALA A 55 -17.33 -8.58 -10.41
N LYS A 56 -16.58 -7.55 -9.97
CA LYS A 56 -15.17 -7.68 -9.56
C LYS A 56 -14.98 -8.24 -8.14
N TYR A 57 -16.02 -8.20 -7.31
CA TYR A 57 -15.96 -8.66 -5.91
C TYR A 57 -17.20 -9.49 -5.46
N PRO A 58 -17.73 -10.42 -6.29
CA PRO A 58 -18.96 -11.17 -5.98
C PRO A 58 -18.89 -11.99 -4.69
N ASN A 59 -17.69 -12.35 -4.21
CA ASN A 59 -17.46 -13.17 -3.03
C ASN A 59 -16.92 -12.37 -1.83
N ALA A 60 -16.82 -11.05 -1.91
CA ALA A 60 -16.23 -10.21 -0.86
C ALA A 60 -16.82 -10.46 0.53
N ARG A 61 -18.15 -10.50 0.64
CA ARG A 61 -18.83 -10.72 1.92
C ARG A 61 -18.48 -12.07 2.55
N ASN A 62 -18.25 -13.11 1.75
CA ASN A 62 -17.83 -14.41 2.27
C ASN A 62 -16.38 -14.36 2.73
N PHE A 63 -15.49 -13.76 1.92
CA PHE A 63 -14.09 -13.56 2.29
C PHE A 63 -13.93 -12.82 3.62
N ILE A 64 -14.63 -11.70 3.81
CA ILE A 64 -14.62 -10.92 5.04
C ILE A 64 -15.06 -11.77 6.24
N ARG A 65 -16.15 -12.53 6.11
CA ARG A 65 -16.61 -13.41 7.20
C ARG A 65 -15.60 -14.50 7.55
N TRP A 66 -14.86 -15.01 6.57
CA TRP A 66 -13.81 -16.00 6.82
C TRP A 66 -12.58 -15.36 7.48
N MET A 67 -12.21 -14.14 7.08
CA MET A 67 -11.16 -13.37 7.73
C MET A 67 -11.51 -13.08 9.19
N ASP A 68 -12.72 -12.59 9.48
CA ASP A 68 -13.20 -12.37 10.85
C ASP A 68 -13.19 -13.67 11.69
N LYS A 69 -13.63 -14.80 11.09
CA LYS A 69 -13.64 -16.11 11.76
C LYS A 69 -12.24 -16.62 12.13
N TYR A 70 -11.25 -16.45 11.27
CA TYR A 70 -9.92 -17.07 11.44
C TYR A 70 -8.83 -16.09 11.89
N LEU A 71 -9.02 -14.80 11.66
CA LEU A 71 -8.08 -13.70 11.93
C LEU A 71 -8.85 -12.45 12.42
N PRO A 72 -9.58 -12.53 13.54
CA PRO A 72 -10.44 -11.43 14.02
C PRO A 72 -9.67 -10.14 14.37
N ASP A 73 -8.35 -10.23 14.60
CA ASP A 73 -7.50 -9.08 14.91
C ASP A 73 -6.90 -8.40 13.66
N VAL A 74 -7.15 -8.96 12.46
CA VAL A 74 -6.65 -8.44 11.18
C VAL A 74 -7.76 -7.69 10.47
N ARG A 75 -7.53 -6.41 10.18
CA ARG A 75 -8.49 -5.57 9.46
C ARG A 75 -8.37 -5.77 7.96
N VAL A 76 -9.50 -5.82 7.27
CA VAL A 76 -9.59 -5.98 5.83
C VAL A 76 -10.09 -4.69 5.19
N SER A 77 -9.23 -4.01 4.43
CA SER A 77 -9.63 -2.85 3.63
C SER A 77 -9.77 -3.22 2.16
N ALA A 78 -10.77 -2.63 1.49
CA ALA A 78 -10.91 -2.76 0.05
C ALA A 78 -9.78 -1.97 -0.62
N TRP A 79 -8.91 -2.66 -1.35
CA TRP A 79 -7.90 -2.03 -2.19
C TRP A 79 -8.53 -1.62 -3.51
N LEU A 80 -8.63 -0.31 -3.71
CA LEU A 80 -9.34 0.33 -4.82
C LEU A 80 -8.44 1.35 -5.51
N GLY A 81 -8.56 1.45 -6.83
CA GLY A 81 -7.70 2.33 -7.61
C GLY A 81 -7.98 2.20 -9.10
N GLN A 82 -7.24 2.97 -9.89
CA GLN A 82 -7.19 2.91 -11.35
C GLN A 82 -5.99 3.74 -11.84
N ALA A 83 -5.52 3.44 -13.05
CA ALA A 83 -4.63 4.33 -13.76
C ALA A 83 -5.33 5.67 -14.04
N VAL A 84 -4.73 6.78 -13.61
CA VAL A 84 -5.29 8.12 -13.86
C VAL A 84 -4.67 8.79 -15.09
N LYS A 85 -3.43 8.44 -15.44
CA LYS A 85 -2.80 8.88 -16.69
C LYS A 85 -3.48 8.19 -17.87
N ASN A 86 -4.19 8.97 -18.69
CA ASN A 86 -5.01 8.48 -19.81
C ASN A 86 -6.11 7.49 -19.38
N GLY A 87 -6.57 7.57 -18.13
CA GLY A 87 -7.58 6.68 -17.57
C GLY A 87 -8.63 7.47 -16.80
N LEU A 88 -8.88 7.07 -15.55
CA LEU A 88 -9.83 7.75 -14.68
C LEU A 88 -9.37 9.18 -14.40
N ASP A 89 -10.21 10.17 -14.72
CA ASP A 89 -9.94 11.58 -14.44
C ASP A 89 -10.48 11.96 -13.05
N LEU A 90 -9.57 12.17 -12.08
CA LEU A 90 -9.96 12.62 -10.74
C LEU A 90 -10.27 14.11 -10.67
N ASP A 91 -9.99 14.92 -11.70
CA ASP A 91 -10.42 16.32 -11.75
C ASP A 91 -11.89 16.44 -12.13
N ASP A 92 -12.47 15.43 -12.80
CA ASP A 92 -13.91 15.34 -13.10
C ASP A 92 -14.74 15.08 -11.82
N PRO A 93 -15.59 16.04 -11.38
CA PRO A 93 -16.45 15.83 -10.21
C PRO A 93 -17.47 14.71 -10.37
N ALA A 94 -17.88 14.38 -11.59
CA ALA A 94 -18.79 13.27 -11.86
C ALA A 94 -18.08 11.93 -11.61
N ALA A 95 -16.85 11.78 -12.10
CA ALA A 95 -16.01 10.61 -11.82
C ALA A 95 -15.76 10.43 -10.31
N ARG A 96 -15.39 11.49 -9.58
CA ARG A 96 -15.24 11.43 -8.12
C ARG A 96 -16.54 11.03 -7.40
N THR A 97 -17.68 11.50 -7.89
CA THR A 97 -19.00 11.12 -7.34
C THR A 97 -19.29 9.63 -7.57
N ASN A 98 -18.94 9.09 -8.74
CA ASN A 98 -19.06 7.65 -9.01
C ASN A 98 -18.13 6.82 -8.13
N VAL A 99 -16.89 7.28 -7.91
CA VAL A 99 -15.93 6.63 -7.00
C VAL A 99 -16.50 6.55 -5.59
N LEU A 100 -17.06 7.64 -5.07
CA LEU A 100 -17.65 7.69 -3.73
C LEU A 100 -18.90 6.80 -3.60
N ALA A 101 -19.72 6.72 -4.65
CA ALA A 101 -20.84 5.78 -4.69
C ALA A 101 -20.35 4.33 -4.62
N GLY A 102 -19.32 3.98 -5.41
CA GLY A 102 -18.70 2.66 -5.36
C GLY A 102 -18.08 2.32 -4.00
N VAL A 103 -17.47 3.31 -3.33
CA VAL A 103 -16.96 3.19 -1.96
C VAL A 103 -18.08 2.89 -0.97
N ALA A 104 -19.21 3.60 -1.05
CA ALA A 104 -20.35 3.33 -0.17
C ALA A 104 -20.89 1.91 -0.39
N ASP A 105 -21.04 1.48 -1.65
CA ASP A 105 -21.57 0.16 -2.01
C ASP A 105 -20.66 -0.98 -1.56
N ILE A 106 -19.33 -0.82 -1.70
CA ILE A 106 -18.39 -1.86 -1.29
C ILE A 106 -18.23 -1.93 0.23
N MET A 107 -18.23 -0.80 0.95
CA MET A 107 -18.22 -0.82 2.42
C MET A 107 -19.42 -1.59 3.00
N ALA A 108 -20.57 -1.58 2.31
CA ALA A 108 -21.74 -2.39 2.68
C ALA A 108 -21.52 -3.92 2.58
N GLN A 109 -20.40 -4.39 2.00
CA GLN A 109 -19.98 -5.79 2.03
C GLN A 109 -19.36 -6.20 3.36
N GLY A 110 -19.00 -5.24 4.23
CA GLY A 110 -18.47 -5.47 5.57
C GLY A 110 -16.97 -5.23 5.72
N TYR A 111 -16.34 -4.50 4.79
CA TYR A 111 -14.93 -4.12 4.93
C TYR A 111 -14.71 -3.23 6.16
N ASP A 112 -13.53 -3.34 6.77
CA ASP A 112 -13.12 -2.46 7.87
C ASP A 112 -12.68 -1.08 7.38
N GLY A 113 -12.26 -0.99 6.11
CA GLY A 113 -11.71 0.24 5.55
C GLY A 113 -11.57 0.29 4.04
N ILE A 114 -11.03 1.41 3.55
CA ILE A 114 -10.64 1.64 2.17
C ILE A 114 -9.13 1.86 2.10
N HIS A 115 -8.47 1.21 1.15
CA HIS A 115 -7.07 1.45 0.80
C HIS A 115 -7.00 1.92 -0.66
N TYR A 116 -6.68 3.19 -0.89
CA TYR A 116 -6.56 3.72 -2.26
C TYR A 116 -5.20 3.46 -2.88
N ASN A 117 -5.21 3.19 -4.18
CA ASN A 117 -4.02 3.17 -5.03
C ASN A 117 -4.33 3.69 -6.44
N PHE A 118 -4.49 5.01 -6.59
CA PHE A 118 -4.58 5.66 -7.89
C PHE A 118 -3.17 6.04 -8.36
N GLU A 119 -2.84 5.73 -9.61
CA GLU A 119 -1.48 5.92 -10.12
C GLU A 119 -1.42 6.37 -11.58
N PRO A 120 -0.50 7.27 -11.97
CA PRO A 120 0.30 8.14 -11.10
C PRO A 120 -0.51 9.37 -10.65
N ILE A 121 -0.52 9.66 -9.35
CA ILE A 121 -1.08 10.93 -8.84
C ILE A 121 0.02 11.98 -8.78
N GLY A 122 -0.26 13.16 -9.33
CA GLY A 122 0.68 14.28 -9.37
C GLY A 122 0.90 14.93 -8.00
N ASP A 123 2.01 15.64 -7.86
CA ASP A 123 2.22 16.54 -6.71
C ASP A 123 1.23 17.72 -6.79
N GLY A 124 0.45 17.94 -5.73
CA GLY A 124 -0.54 19.02 -5.68
C GLY A 124 -1.89 18.70 -6.34
N ASP A 125 -2.23 17.43 -6.52
CA ASP A 125 -3.51 17.00 -7.10
C ASP A 125 -4.70 17.32 -6.16
N GLU A 126 -5.45 18.37 -6.50
CA GLU A 126 -6.59 18.83 -5.69
C GLU A 126 -7.79 17.87 -5.76
N GLY A 127 -7.98 17.18 -6.89
CA GLY A 127 -9.02 16.19 -7.08
C GLY A 127 -8.86 15.00 -6.13
N PHE A 128 -7.63 14.52 -5.95
CA PHE A 128 -7.31 13.47 -5.00
C PHE A 128 -7.50 13.92 -3.55
N ILE A 129 -7.13 15.17 -3.22
CA ILE A 129 -7.36 15.75 -1.89
C ILE A 129 -8.87 15.84 -1.57
N ASP A 130 -9.69 16.34 -2.50
CA ASP A 130 -11.16 16.36 -2.36
C ASP A 130 -11.72 14.94 -2.20
N LEU A 131 -11.21 13.99 -2.97
CA LEU A 131 -11.63 12.60 -2.87
C LEU A 131 -11.35 12.03 -1.47
N LEU A 132 -10.15 12.22 -0.91
CA LEU A 132 -9.81 11.74 0.43
C LEU A 132 -10.71 12.36 1.50
N ASP A 133 -10.95 13.68 1.44
CA ASP A 133 -11.81 14.40 2.38
C ASP A 133 -13.25 13.85 2.35
N ARG A 134 -13.76 13.53 1.17
CA ARG A 134 -15.13 13.00 1.00
C ARG A 134 -15.22 11.50 1.34
N THR A 135 -14.20 10.71 1.01
CA THR A 135 -14.17 9.27 1.32
C THR A 135 -14.20 9.02 2.83
N ARG A 136 -13.64 9.92 3.64
CA ARG A 136 -13.68 9.83 5.10
C ARG A 136 -15.12 9.76 5.67
N GLN A 137 -16.11 10.23 4.93
CA GLN A 137 -17.52 10.13 5.33
C GLN A 137 -18.11 8.72 5.20
N HIS A 138 -17.41 7.82 4.52
CA HIS A 138 -17.87 6.46 4.20
C HIS A 138 -17.08 5.37 4.92
N THR A 139 -15.99 5.71 5.61
CA THR A 139 -15.14 4.74 6.33
C THR A 139 -14.42 5.37 7.51
N ASP A 140 -14.29 4.62 8.60
CA ASP A 140 -13.51 5.01 9.77
C ASP A 140 -12.00 4.73 9.59
N LEU A 141 -11.65 3.77 8.71
CA LEU A 141 -10.28 3.44 8.33
C LEU A 141 -10.06 3.82 6.85
N LEU A 142 -9.26 4.85 6.64
CA LEU A 142 -8.82 5.29 5.31
C LEU A 142 -7.30 5.16 5.22
N SER A 143 -6.86 4.38 4.25
CA SER A 143 -5.47 4.12 3.92
C SER A 143 -5.20 4.50 2.46
N THR A 144 -3.96 4.81 2.12
CA THR A 144 -3.56 5.00 0.73
C THR A 144 -2.12 4.57 0.52
N SER A 145 -1.88 3.92 -0.61
CA SER A 145 -0.57 3.87 -1.22
C SER A 145 -0.16 5.27 -1.64
N VAL A 146 1.11 5.58 -1.48
CA VAL A 146 1.69 6.88 -1.86
C VAL A 146 2.98 6.67 -2.64
N PRO A 147 3.24 7.49 -3.67
CA PRO A 147 4.54 7.54 -4.32
C PRO A 147 5.66 7.85 -3.33
N GLN A 148 6.90 7.69 -3.79
CA GLN A 148 8.08 8.05 -3.01
C GLN A 148 8.08 9.56 -2.69
N ILE A 149 8.54 9.92 -1.50
CA ILE A 149 8.73 11.31 -1.06
C ILE A 149 9.98 11.86 -1.74
N GLU A 150 9.95 13.13 -2.15
CA GLU A 150 11.11 13.82 -2.74
C GLU A 150 12.34 13.66 -1.82
N PRO A 151 13.35 12.87 -2.24
CA PRO A 151 14.43 12.49 -1.34
C PRO A 151 15.38 13.66 -1.06
N TYR A 152 15.58 14.52 -2.07
CA TYR A 152 16.42 15.71 -2.00
C TYR A 152 15.79 16.82 -2.83
N ALA A 153 15.95 18.07 -2.39
CA ALA A 153 15.34 19.23 -3.03
C ALA A 153 15.73 19.32 -4.52
N GLY A 154 14.73 19.46 -5.39
CA GLY A 154 14.90 19.59 -6.84
C GLY A 154 14.92 18.26 -7.60
N MET A 155 14.99 17.12 -6.91
CA MET A 155 14.91 15.81 -7.57
C MET A 155 13.53 15.55 -8.15
N ARG A 156 12.45 16.07 -7.54
CA ARG A 156 11.10 15.92 -8.08
C ARG A 156 11.01 16.52 -9.49
N LEU A 157 11.44 17.77 -9.63
CA LEU A 157 11.39 18.49 -10.91
C LEU A 157 12.25 17.80 -11.98
N THR A 158 13.43 17.31 -11.58
CA THR A 158 14.34 16.59 -12.47
C THR A 158 13.73 15.27 -12.96
N ALA A 159 13.18 14.47 -12.04
CA ALA A 159 12.53 13.21 -12.38
C ALA A 159 11.31 13.43 -13.28
N ARG A 160 10.49 14.44 -12.99
CA ARG A 160 9.33 14.80 -13.82
C ARG A 160 9.73 15.18 -15.25
N ALA A 161 10.82 15.94 -15.41
CA ALA A 161 11.30 16.33 -16.73
C ALA A 161 11.76 15.12 -17.57
N VAL A 162 12.32 14.08 -16.94
CA VAL A 162 12.78 12.86 -17.61
C VAL A 162 11.63 11.88 -17.90
N LEU A 163 10.73 11.70 -16.94
CA LEU A 163 9.67 10.66 -17.00
C LEU A 163 8.36 11.16 -17.63
N GLY A 164 8.20 12.48 -17.79
CA GLY A 164 6.97 13.11 -18.27
C GLY A 164 5.79 13.04 -17.30
N HIS A 165 6.03 12.65 -16.04
CA HIS A 165 5.06 12.63 -14.95
C HIS A 165 5.80 12.69 -13.59
N ASP A 166 5.10 13.06 -12.51
CA ASP A 166 5.71 13.08 -11.19
C ASP A 166 5.98 11.65 -10.68
N LYS A 167 7.24 11.38 -10.33
CA LYS A 167 7.68 10.17 -9.62
C LYS A 167 7.66 10.35 -8.10
N TYR A 168 7.94 11.57 -7.67
CA TYR A 168 8.03 11.95 -6.27
C TYR A 168 6.94 12.94 -5.90
N TRP A 169 6.43 12.87 -4.67
CA TRP A 169 5.68 13.95 -4.06
C TRP A 169 6.59 14.88 -3.27
N SER A 170 6.30 16.18 -3.29
CA SER A 170 6.88 17.10 -2.33
C SER A 170 6.47 16.70 -0.91
N GLN A 171 7.31 17.03 0.06
CA GLN A 171 6.98 16.79 1.47
C GLN A 171 5.69 17.51 1.88
N GLY A 172 5.45 18.72 1.33
CA GLY A 172 4.26 19.51 1.62
C GLY A 172 2.98 18.86 1.12
N TYR A 173 2.96 18.31 -0.10
CA TYR A 173 1.81 17.59 -0.61
C TYR A 173 1.61 16.24 0.10
N PHE A 174 2.70 15.51 0.35
CA PHE A 174 2.66 14.28 1.15
C PHE A 174 2.03 14.50 2.52
N SER A 175 2.41 15.55 3.25
CA SER A 175 1.80 15.89 4.55
C SER A 175 0.31 16.24 4.44
N GLN A 176 -0.14 16.84 3.33
CA GLN A 176 -1.56 17.10 3.10
C GLN A 176 -2.36 15.80 2.93
N VAL A 177 -1.81 14.81 2.22
CA VAL A 177 -2.42 13.47 2.10
C VAL A 177 -2.44 12.78 3.45
N VAL A 178 -1.30 12.74 4.15
CA VAL A 178 -1.16 12.12 5.49
C VAL A 178 -2.19 12.69 6.48
N ALA A 179 -2.45 13.99 6.44
CA ALA A 179 -3.42 14.62 7.35
C ALA A 179 -4.82 13.98 7.25
N ARG A 180 -5.19 13.42 6.10
CA ARG A 180 -6.55 12.96 5.75
C ARG A 180 -6.77 11.46 5.91
N VAL A 181 -5.69 10.70 6.06
CA VAL A 181 -5.72 9.22 6.13
C VAL A 181 -5.20 8.73 7.47
N ASP A 182 -5.63 7.54 7.89
CA ASP A 182 -5.11 6.89 9.11
C ASP A 182 -3.80 6.14 8.84
N GLN A 183 -3.58 5.74 7.58
CA GLN A 183 -2.42 4.97 7.16
C GLN A 183 -1.89 5.45 5.81
N VAL A 184 -0.57 5.47 5.67
CA VAL A 184 0.09 5.62 4.36
C VAL A 184 1.06 4.48 4.14
N ALA A 185 1.05 3.92 2.93
CA ALA A 185 1.99 2.91 2.49
C ALA A 185 2.90 3.48 1.40
N VAL A 186 4.14 3.79 1.76
CA VAL A 186 5.11 4.36 0.83
C VAL A 186 5.60 3.26 -0.10
N MET A 187 5.29 3.39 -1.39
CA MET A 187 5.69 2.42 -2.41
C MET A 187 7.17 2.62 -2.76
N THR A 188 8.07 2.05 -1.96
CA THR A 188 9.52 2.24 -2.14
C THR A 188 10.14 1.45 -3.30
N TYR A 189 9.32 0.68 -4.01
CA TYR A 189 9.67 -0.11 -5.21
C TYR A 189 9.42 0.66 -6.52
N ASP A 190 9.71 0.03 -7.67
CA ASP A 190 9.82 0.70 -8.98
C ASP A 190 10.83 1.87 -8.93
N SER A 191 11.91 1.65 -8.17
CA SER A 191 12.94 2.64 -7.88
C SER A 191 13.84 2.88 -9.11
N PHE A 192 13.96 1.90 -10.01
CA PHE A 192 14.92 1.85 -11.13
C PHE A 192 16.38 1.89 -10.67
N LEU A 193 16.66 1.52 -9.42
CA LEU A 193 18.02 1.52 -8.88
C LEU A 193 18.74 0.22 -9.28
N PRO A 194 20.00 0.30 -9.74
CA PRO A 194 20.67 -0.85 -10.35
C PRO A 194 21.29 -1.83 -9.36
N THR A 195 21.32 -1.52 -8.06
CA THR A 195 21.93 -2.37 -7.04
C THR A 195 21.12 -2.39 -5.76
N GLN A 196 21.19 -3.53 -5.04
CA GLN A 196 20.55 -3.71 -3.74
C GLN A 196 21.03 -2.71 -2.68
N SER A 197 22.30 -2.29 -2.73
CA SER A 197 22.83 -1.27 -1.81
C SER A 197 22.23 0.12 -2.05
N LEU A 198 22.03 0.52 -3.31
CA LEU A 198 21.38 1.77 -3.65
C LEU A 198 19.90 1.72 -3.29
N TYR A 199 19.24 0.59 -3.56
CA TYR A 199 17.86 0.36 -3.15
C TYR A 199 17.70 0.43 -1.62
N GLY A 200 18.53 -0.29 -0.86
CA GLY A 200 18.51 -0.22 0.60
C GLY A 200 18.71 1.20 1.13
N GLY A 201 19.68 1.94 0.60
CA GLY A 201 19.89 3.35 0.95
C GLY A 201 18.70 4.26 0.60
N HIS A 202 18.02 3.99 -0.53
CA HIS A 202 16.78 4.65 -0.89
C HIS A 202 15.66 4.36 0.12
N VAL A 203 15.49 3.10 0.52
CA VAL A 203 14.49 2.71 1.52
C VAL A 203 14.78 3.36 2.88
N VAL A 204 16.06 3.43 3.31
CA VAL A 204 16.45 4.19 4.52
C VAL A 204 15.99 5.64 4.41
N ARG A 205 16.27 6.29 3.28
CA ARG A 205 15.90 7.70 3.07
C ARG A 205 14.38 7.90 3.08
N GLN A 206 13.63 7.06 2.39
CA GLN A 206 12.16 7.12 2.37
C GLN A 206 11.56 6.84 3.75
N THR A 207 12.13 5.89 4.48
CA THR A 207 11.73 5.58 5.85
C THR A 207 11.94 6.78 6.78
N ALA A 208 13.12 7.41 6.72
CA ALA A 208 13.41 8.62 7.50
C ALA A 208 12.42 9.75 7.21
N LEU A 209 12.19 10.04 5.93
CA LEU A 209 11.23 11.07 5.51
C LEU A 209 9.81 10.75 5.97
N GLY A 210 9.37 9.49 5.85
CA GLY A 210 8.08 9.06 6.36
C GLY A 210 7.98 9.21 7.88
N LEU A 211 9.04 8.87 8.62
CA LEU A 211 9.06 8.98 10.08
C LEU A 211 8.98 10.43 10.55
N ASP A 212 9.62 11.36 9.84
CA ASP A 212 9.56 12.80 10.09
C ASP A 212 8.18 13.40 9.76
N LEU A 213 7.58 12.99 8.64
CA LEU A 213 6.38 13.63 8.09
C LEU A 213 5.06 13.01 8.54
N VAL A 214 5.06 11.74 8.99
CA VAL A 214 3.85 11.05 9.44
C VAL A 214 3.70 11.17 10.95
N PRO A 215 2.65 11.84 11.47
CA PRO A 215 2.34 11.91 12.91
C PRO A 215 2.30 10.53 13.58
N LYS A 216 2.74 10.44 14.84
CA LYS A 216 2.88 9.15 15.57
C LYS A 216 1.56 8.41 15.80
N ASP A 217 0.44 9.11 15.74
CA ASP A 217 -0.92 8.56 15.82
C ASP A 217 -1.40 7.99 14.47
N LYS A 218 -0.66 8.15 13.37
CA LYS A 218 -0.95 7.53 12.08
C LYS A 218 0.00 6.36 11.80
N THR A 219 -0.47 5.36 11.06
CA THR A 219 0.34 4.21 10.65
C THR A 219 1.19 4.57 9.44
N LEU A 220 2.50 4.42 9.58
CA LEU A 220 3.44 4.49 8.46
C LEU A 220 3.83 3.06 8.06
N LEU A 221 3.62 2.72 6.80
CA LEU A 221 4.03 1.47 6.20
C LEU A 221 5.08 1.71 5.12
N ILE A 222 6.11 0.87 5.10
CA ILE A 222 7.13 0.83 4.03
C ILE A 222 6.83 -0.35 3.12
N GLY A 223 6.59 -0.10 1.83
CA GLY A 223 6.26 -1.12 0.85
C GLY A 223 7.46 -2.00 0.49
N ALA A 224 7.34 -3.31 0.68
CA ALA A 224 8.33 -4.30 0.32
C ALA A 224 7.89 -5.08 -0.92
N PRO A 225 8.67 -5.07 -2.02
CA PRO A 225 8.35 -5.77 -3.26
C PRO A 225 8.63 -7.27 -3.09
N ALA A 226 7.57 -8.05 -3.23
CA ALA A 226 7.52 -9.51 -3.33
C ALA A 226 6.94 -9.88 -4.70
N TYR A 227 7.50 -9.29 -5.75
CA TYR A 227 7.17 -9.56 -7.15
C TYR A 227 8.45 -9.51 -7.99
N HIS A 228 8.48 -10.26 -9.10
CA HIS A 228 9.69 -10.55 -9.86
C HIS A 228 9.52 -10.32 -11.37
N ASP A 229 8.64 -9.39 -11.74
CA ASP A 229 8.11 -9.21 -13.09
C ASP A 229 8.62 -7.93 -13.80
N HIS A 230 9.76 -7.34 -13.41
CA HIS A 230 10.27 -6.14 -14.10
C HIS A 230 10.75 -6.43 -15.53
N GLY A 231 10.82 -7.71 -15.94
CA GLY A 231 11.30 -8.14 -17.26
C GLY A 231 12.78 -7.84 -17.48
N VAL A 232 13.49 -7.45 -16.43
CA VAL A 232 14.87 -6.99 -16.43
C VAL A 232 15.55 -7.56 -15.20
N ALA A 233 16.27 -8.68 -15.38
CA ALA A 233 16.80 -9.51 -14.30
C ALA A 233 17.65 -8.77 -13.24
N TRP A 234 18.26 -7.62 -13.56
CA TRP A 234 19.01 -6.83 -12.59
C TRP A 234 18.14 -5.91 -11.72
N ALA A 235 16.98 -5.47 -12.23
CA ALA A 235 16.03 -4.67 -11.45
C ALA A 235 15.29 -5.57 -10.45
N ASP A 236 14.89 -6.78 -10.89
CA ASP A 236 14.32 -7.82 -10.03
C ASP A 236 15.30 -8.25 -8.91
N ALA A 237 16.61 -8.23 -9.16
CA ALA A 237 17.63 -8.59 -8.16
C ALA A 237 18.00 -7.44 -7.20
N ALA A 238 17.68 -6.19 -7.55
CA ALA A 238 18.03 -5.03 -6.73
C ALA A 238 16.96 -4.75 -5.66
N GLU A 239 15.69 -4.94 -6.00
CA GLU A 239 14.56 -4.71 -5.11
C GLU A 239 14.13 -6.04 -4.49
N SER A 240 14.37 -6.21 -3.19
CA SER A 240 13.96 -7.40 -2.45
C SER A 240 13.30 -7.05 -1.13
N VAL A 241 12.51 -7.99 -0.59
CA VAL A 241 11.88 -7.86 0.71
C VAL A 241 12.93 -7.70 1.82
N ALA A 242 14.03 -8.43 1.74
CA ALA A 242 15.14 -8.33 2.68
C ALA A 242 15.76 -6.92 2.70
N ALA A 243 16.02 -6.34 1.53
CA ALA A 243 16.61 -5.01 1.44
C ALA A 243 15.63 -3.91 1.91
N ALA A 244 14.33 -4.07 1.62
CA ALA A 244 13.29 -3.19 2.14
C ALA A 244 13.21 -3.26 3.68
N ALA A 245 13.20 -4.48 4.24
CA ALA A 245 13.17 -4.70 5.69
C ALA A 245 14.41 -4.14 6.40
N GLU A 246 15.60 -4.31 5.83
CA GLU A 246 16.83 -3.74 6.37
C GLU A 246 16.82 -2.21 6.32
N GLY A 247 16.44 -1.62 5.18
CA GLY A 247 16.36 -0.17 5.04
C GLY A 247 15.36 0.46 6.01
N ALA A 248 14.17 -0.15 6.16
CA ALA A 248 13.16 0.29 7.11
C ALA A 248 13.66 0.20 8.56
N ARG A 249 14.39 -0.86 8.91
CA ARG A 249 14.98 -1.05 10.24
C ARG A 249 16.06 -0.01 10.54
N LEU A 250 16.94 0.27 9.58
CA LEU A 250 18.00 1.27 9.74
C LEU A 250 17.42 2.67 9.92
N GLY A 251 16.45 3.07 9.08
CA GLY A 251 15.74 4.34 9.23
C GLY A 251 15.05 4.46 10.59
N LEU A 252 14.39 3.41 11.07
CA LEU A 252 13.76 3.38 12.39
C LEU A 252 14.77 3.47 13.53
N THR A 253 15.94 2.84 13.41
CA THR A 253 16.98 2.86 14.46
C THR A 253 17.49 4.28 14.71
N GLU A 254 17.61 5.10 13.67
CA GLU A 254 18.03 6.51 13.78
C GLU A 254 16.95 7.39 14.42
N HIS A 255 15.66 7.10 14.21
CA HIS A 255 14.53 7.88 14.75
C HIS A 255 14.05 7.38 16.12
N GLY A 256 14.39 6.15 16.50
CA GLY A 256 13.91 5.47 17.69
C GLY A 256 12.61 4.68 17.48
N ARG A 257 12.13 4.04 18.55
CA ARG A 257 10.96 3.13 18.48
C ARG A 257 9.69 3.89 18.11
N ARG A 258 8.94 3.35 17.16
CA ARG A 258 7.60 3.81 16.76
C ARG A 258 6.63 2.64 16.80
N GLU A 259 5.49 2.81 17.47
CA GLU A 259 4.50 1.74 17.59
C GLU A 259 3.71 1.54 16.29
N ARG A 260 3.16 2.61 15.70
CA ARG A 260 2.40 2.57 14.44
C ARG A 260 3.34 2.64 13.23
N PHE A 261 4.19 1.63 13.09
CA PHE A 261 5.15 1.48 11.99
C PHE A 261 5.32 0.02 11.59
N GLY A 262 5.27 -0.27 10.29
CA GLY A 262 5.37 -1.64 9.79
C GLY A 262 5.92 -1.74 8.38
N LEU A 263 6.16 -2.97 7.96
CA LEU A 263 6.43 -3.31 6.56
C LEU A 263 5.11 -3.72 5.89
N ALA A 264 4.92 -3.37 4.63
CA ALA A 264 3.76 -3.82 3.86
C ALA A 264 4.23 -4.66 2.67
N LEU A 265 3.88 -5.95 2.66
CA LEU A 265 4.34 -6.89 1.63
C LEU A 265 3.46 -6.80 0.37
N TYR A 266 4.05 -6.41 -0.75
CA TYR A 266 3.38 -6.25 -2.04
C TYR A 266 3.99 -7.22 -3.06
N VAL A 267 3.34 -8.30 -3.50
CA VAL A 267 1.93 -8.67 -3.33
C VAL A 267 1.76 -10.19 -3.34
N ASP A 268 0.73 -10.71 -2.66
CA ASP A 268 0.61 -12.15 -2.34
C ASP A 268 0.68 -13.11 -3.52
N PHE A 269 0.11 -12.74 -4.66
CA PHE A 269 0.00 -13.63 -5.82
C PHE A 269 1.30 -13.74 -6.62
N ALA A 270 2.23 -12.84 -6.40
CA ALA A 270 3.58 -12.87 -6.97
C ALA A 270 4.64 -13.34 -5.94
N ALA A 271 4.33 -13.23 -4.65
CA ALA A 271 5.23 -13.58 -3.57
C ALA A 271 5.63 -15.06 -3.59
N THR A 272 6.93 -15.31 -3.58
CA THR A 272 7.55 -16.63 -3.47
C THR A 272 7.78 -17.01 -2.01
N GLU A 273 8.10 -18.28 -1.75
CA GLU A 273 8.50 -18.70 -0.39
C GLU A 273 9.80 -18.02 0.09
N GLU A 274 10.66 -17.57 -0.84
CA GLU A 274 11.84 -16.79 -0.51
C GLU A 274 11.46 -15.40 0.01
N ASP A 275 10.53 -14.69 -0.64
CA ASP A 275 10.03 -13.39 -0.18
C ASP A 275 9.44 -13.49 1.25
N TRP A 276 8.69 -14.55 1.53
CA TRP A 276 8.17 -14.83 2.86
C TRP A 276 9.29 -15.14 3.86
N HIS A 277 10.31 -15.90 3.46
CA HIS A 277 11.47 -16.16 4.30
C HIS A 277 12.26 -14.89 4.62
N GLU A 278 12.47 -14.02 3.64
CA GLU A 278 13.10 -12.71 3.81
C GLU A 278 12.32 -11.85 4.78
N TYR A 279 10.99 -11.71 4.60
CA TYR A 279 10.13 -11.00 5.54
C TYR A 279 10.24 -11.56 6.96
N MET A 280 10.11 -12.87 7.12
CA MET A 280 10.14 -13.51 8.43
C MET A 280 11.49 -13.36 9.14
N SER A 281 12.60 -13.55 8.42
CA SER A 281 13.95 -13.52 8.99
C SER A 281 14.50 -12.10 9.20
N GLN A 282 14.21 -11.17 8.27
CA GLN A 282 14.78 -9.82 8.29
C GLN A 282 13.89 -8.79 8.99
N TRP A 283 12.58 -9.03 9.04
CA TRP A 283 11.63 -8.11 9.65
C TRP A 283 11.03 -8.65 10.94
N VAL A 284 10.36 -9.81 10.90
CA VAL A 284 9.57 -10.33 12.03
C VAL A 284 10.45 -10.84 13.16
N THR A 285 11.38 -11.75 12.87
CA THR A 285 12.12 -12.52 13.89
C THR A 285 13.53 -12.00 14.17
N THR A 286 13.83 -10.76 13.77
CA THR A 286 15.18 -10.21 13.94
C THR A 286 15.60 -10.29 15.41
N ARG A 287 16.63 -11.10 15.70
CA ARG A 287 17.23 -11.16 17.04
C ARG A 287 17.89 -9.80 17.33
N PRO A 288 17.82 -9.31 18.59
CA PRO A 288 18.60 -8.16 19.02
C PRO A 288 20.10 -8.38 18.86
#